data_AF-A0A7X7I1E2-F1
#
_entry.id   AF-A0A7X7I1E2-F1
#
_cell.length_a   1.000
_cell.length_b   1.000
_cell.length_c   1.000
_cell.angle_alpha   90.00
_cell.angle_beta   90.00
_cell.angle_gamma   90.00
#
_symmetry.space_group_name_H-M   'P 1'
#
loop_
_entity.id
_entity.type
_entity.pdbx_description
1 polymer ?
#
loop_
_entity_poly.entity_id
_entity_poly.type
_entity_poly.pdbx_seq_one_letter_code
_entity_poly.pdbx_strand_id
1 'polypeptide(L)'
;MKIFNGTKSFWINESGKRQYCNAVVSFISDSLMQVKLFQYNQFEYDGLLSTHDHLHYSGRIHISGKEWSVSCKCFMMLPRMLLFGEWKKGDTVHEFCVHANVKERVSRVLSMVPPAA
;
A
#
# COMPACT_ATOMS: atom_id res chain seq x y z
N MET A 1 11.09 9.25 -5.25
CA MET A 1 10.17 8.46 -4.40
C MET A 1 8.89 9.26 -4.22
N LYS A 2 7.74 8.76 -4.66
CA LYS A 2 6.44 9.39 -4.43
C LYS A 2 5.79 8.69 -3.23
N ILE A 3 5.57 9.43 -2.15
CA ILE A 3 4.96 8.90 -0.92
C ILE A 3 3.51 9.36 -0.87
N PHE A 4 2.58 8.44 -0.67
CA PHE A 4 1.14 8.69 -0.64
C PHE A 4 0.57 8.36 0.75
N ASN A 5 0.04 9.37 1.43
CA ASN A 5 -0.54 9.24 2.76
C ASN A 5 -2.07 9.39 2.71
N GLY A 6 -2.81 8.31 2.96
CA GLY A 6 -4.27 8.30 2.92
C GLY A 6 -4.89 7.47 4.05
N THR A 7 -5.80 8.08 4.81
CA THR A 7 -6.68 7.37 5.74
C THR A 7 -7.76 6.65 4.94
N LYS A 8 -7.93 5.32 5.01
CA LYS A 8 -9.18 4.59 4.63
C LYS A 8 -9.12 3.05 4.69
N SER A 9 -10.34 2.53 4.86
CA SER A 9 -10.90 1.21 5.08
C SER A 9 -10.22 0.00 4.44
N PHE A 10 -10.20 -1.12 5.18
CA PHE A 10 -9.74 -2.44 4.74
C PHE A 10 -10.86 -3.48 4.83
N TRP A 11 -10.69 -4.57 4.08
CA TRP A 11 -11.48 -5.79 4.19
C TRP A 11 -10.67 -6.90 4.90
N ILE A 12 -11.28 -8.03 5.25
CA ILE A 12 -11.34 -8.46 6.66
C ILE A 12 -10.51 -9.69 7.01
N ASN A 13 -9.98 -9.70 8.25
CA ASN A 13 -9.64 -10.86 9.09
C ASN A 13 -10.38 -12.21 8.83
N GLU A 14 -9.85 -13.27 9.43
CA GLU A 14 -10.27 -14.67 9.26
C GLU A 14 -11.78 -14.95 9.52
N SER A 15 -12.54 -13.99 10.06
CA SER A 15 -13.98 -14.10 10.34
C SER A 15 -14.93 -13.38 9.37
N GLY A 16 -14.43 -12.67 8.35
CA GLY A 16 -15.27 -12.07 7.30
C GLY A 16 -16.12 -10.83 7.70
N LYS A 17 -15.86 -10.16 8.83
CA LYS A 17 -16.38 -8.83 9.32
C LYS A 17 -15.57 -7.51 9.08
N ARG A 18 -16.11 -6.52 8.32
CA ARG A 18 -15.40 -5.28 7.86
C ARG A 18 -14.54 -4.61 8.94
N GLN A 19 -13.24 -4.39 8.66
CA GLN A 19 -12.33 -3.76 9.62
C GLN A 19 -11.60 -2.54 9.02
N TYR A 20 -11.79 -1.39 9.64
CA TYR A 20 -11.16 -0.14 9.22
C TYR A 20 -9.74 -0.03 9.77
N CYS A 21 -8.77 0.26 8.91
CA CYS A 21 -7.40 0.57 9.33
C CYS A 21 -6.82 1.68 8.44
N ASN A 22 -5.69 2.27 8.84
CA ASN A 22 -5.02 3.33 8.07
C ASN A 22 -4.04 2.72 7.08
N ALA A 23 -3.83 3.37 5.93
CA ALA A 23 -2.92 2.91 4.89
C ALA A 23 -1.86 3.99 4.58
N VAL A 24 -0.64 3.56 4.33
CA VAL A 24 0.39 4.37 3.68
C VAL A 24 0.87 3.58 2.48
N VAL A 25 0.81 4.19 1.32
CA VAL A 25 1.27 3.56 0.08
C VAL A 25 2.40 4.41 -0.50
N SER A 26 3.54 3.79 -0.77
CA SER A 26 4.72 4.50 -1.29
C SER A 26 5.18 3.84 -2.57
N PHE A 27 5.28 4.62 -3.65
CA PHE A 27 5.89 4.13 -4.89
C PHE A 27 7.40 4.31 -4.75
N ILE A 28 8.10 3.19 -4.63
CA ILE A 28 9.55 3.13 -4.55
C ILE A 28 10.14 3.35 -5.94
N SER A 29 9.56 2.71 -6.96
CA SER A 29 9.82 2.88 -8.38
C SER A 29 8.52 2.76 -9.19
N ASP A 30 8.58 2.90 -10.51
CA ASP A 30 7.40 2.72 -11.38
C ASP A 30 6.86 1.28 -11.35
N SER A 31 7.72 0.31 -10.99
CA SER A 31 7.39 -1.12 -10.93
C SER A 31 7.23 -1.66 -9.51
N LEU A 32 7.46 -0.85 -8.47
CA LEU A 32 7.49 -1.31 -7.08
C LEU A 32 6.79 -0.34 -6.12
N MET A 33 5.86 -0.89 -5.34
CA MET A 33 5.04 -0.17 -4.37
C MET A 33 5.13 -0.83 -3.00
N GLN A 34 5.34 -0.04 -1.96
CA GLN A 34 5.23 -0.47 -0.57
C GLN A 34 3.84 -0.10 -0.04
N VAL A 35 3.22 -1.04 0.67
CA VAL A 35 1.93 -0.87 1.33
C VAL A 35 2.12 -1.15 2.82
N LYS A 36 1.88 -0.12 3.64
CA LYS A 36 1.92 -0.19 5.10
C LYS A 36 0.53 0.07 5.67
N LEU A 37 0.08 -0.77 6.57
CA LEU A 37 -1.28 -0.74 7.11
C LEU A 37 -1.23 -0.65 8.64
N PHE A 38 -2.10 0.15 9.24
CA PHE A 38 -2.07 0.43 10.67
C PHE A 38 -3.44 0.22 11.32
N GLN A 39 -3.53 -0.76 12.21
CA GLN A 39 -4.68 -0.94 13.09
C GLN A 39 -4.40 -0.26 14.44
N TYR A 40 -5.27 0.69 14.84
CA TYR A 40 -5.28 1.36 16.17
C TYR A 40 -3.87 1.65 16.76
N ASN A 41 -3.00 2.29 15.98
CA ASN A 41 -1.64 2.70 16.36
C ASN A 41 -0.69 1.57 16.81
N GLN A 42 -0.99 0.29 16.59
CA GLN A 42 -0.18 -0.80 17.17
C GLN A 42 0.19 -1.95 16.23
N PHE A 43 -0.59 -2.26 15.19
CA PHE A 43 -0.20 -3.31 14.23
C PHE A 43 0.19 -2.70 12.89
N GLU A 44 1.45 -2.86 12.51
CA GLU A 44 1.99 -2.52 11.20
C GLU A 44 1.95 -3.78 10.31
N TYR A 45 1.12 -3.77 9.28
CA TYR A 45 1.21 -4.74 8.18
C TYR A 45 2.05 -4.10 7.09
N ASP A 46 3.15 -4.74 6.67
CA ASP A 46 4.05 -4.23 5.63
C ASP A 46 4.17 -5.26 4.51
N GLY A 47 4.21 -4.77 3.28
CA GLY A 47 4.51 -5.58 2.13
C GLY A 47 4.87 -4.78 0.90
N LEU A 48 5.55 -5.48 0.00
CA LEU A 48 5.99 -4.96 -1.29
C LEU A 48 5.16 -5.61 -2.38
N LEU A 49 4.60 -4.77 -3.25
CA LEU A 49 3.85 -5.17 -4.43
C LEU A 49 4.59 -4.69 -5.68
N SER A 50 4.83 -5.61 -6.60
CA SER A 50 5.45 -5.35 -7.90
C SER A 50 4.44 -5.40 -9.03
N THR A 51 4.72 -4.67 -10.11
CA THR A 51 3.92 -4.66 -11.34
C THR A 51 4.79 -4.85 -12.57
N HIS A 52 4.18 -5.34 -13.65
CA HIS A 52 4.76 -5.41 -14.99
C HIS A 52 4.05 -4.51 -16.01
N ASP A 53 2.89 -3.95 -15.66
CA ASP A 53 2.00 -3.23 -16.59
C ASP A 53 1.46 -1.90 -16.00
N HIS A 54 1.93 -1.52 -14.82
CA HIS A 54 1.52 -0.33 -14.05
C HIS A 54 0.04 -0.30 -13.65
N LEU A 55 -0.70 -1.39 -13.88
CA LEU A 55 -2.11 -1.52 -13.52
C LEU A 55 -2.32 -2.63 -12.50
N HIS A 56 -1.65 -3.77 -12.65
CA HIS A 56 -1.75 -4.92 -11.78
C HIS A 56 -0.52 -5.02 -10.88
N TYR A 57 -0.75 -5.00 -9.58
CA TYR A 57 0.24 -5.10 -8.54
C TYR A 57 0.04 -6.38 -7.76
N SER A 58 1.10 -7.15 -7.60
CA SER A 58 1.09 -8.38 -6.81
C SER A 58 2.31 -8.50 -5.93
N GLY A 59 2.18 -9.20 -4.81
CA GLY A 59 3.26 -9.35 -3.87
C GLY A 59 2.82 -10.00 -2.58
N ARG A 60 3.56 -9.77 -1.51
CA ARG A 60 3.32 -10.40 -0.22
C ARG A 60 3.22 -9.38 0.90
N ILE A 61 2.26 -9.57 1.78
CA ILE A 61 2.05 -8.75 2.99
C ILE A 61 2.08 -9.66 4.21
N HIS A 62 2.78 -9.23 5.25
CA HIS A 62 2.83 -9.93 6.52
C HIS A 62 1.79 -9.36 7.48
N ILE A 63 0.87 -10.21 7.95
CA ILE A 63 -0.24 -9.85 8.82
C ILE A 63 -0.18 -10.74 10.06
N SER A 64 0.13 -10.15 11.22
CA SER A 64 0.21 -10.86 12.50
C SER A 64 1.08 -12.14 12.44
N GLY A 65 2.24 -12.06 11.78
CA GLY A 65 3.17 -13.18 11.61
C GLY A 65 2.77 -14.21 10.55
N LYS A 66 1.69 -13.98 9.80
CA LYS A 66 1.27 -14.81 8.66
C LYS A 66 1.54 -14.08 7.35
N GLU A 67 2.13 -14.77 6.38
CA GLU A 67 2.31 -14.26 5.02
C GLU A 67 1.03 -14.46 4.20
N TRP A 68 0.62 -13.43 3.48
CA TRP A 68 -0.50 -13.43 2.54
C TRP A 68 0.00 -12.96 1.18
N SER A 69 -0.42 -13.63 0.11
CA SER A 69 -0.24 -13.10 -1.24
C SER A 69 -1.32 -12.07 -1.52
N VAL A 70 -0.97 -10.99 -2.22
CA VAL A 70 -1.89 -9.94 -2.64
C VAL A 70 -1.80 -9.80 -4.14
N SER A 71 -2.95 -9.64 -4.79
CA SER A 71 -3.07 -9.30 -6.21
C SER A 71 -4.16 -8.24 -6.34
N CYS A 72 -3.81 -7.07 -6.89
CA CYS A 72 -4.74 -5.95 -6.97
C CYS A 72 -4.49 -5.09 -8.21
N LYS A 73 -5.54 -4.39 -8.63
CA LYS A 73 -5.46 -3.33 -9.63
C LYS A 73 -5.27 -1.99 -8.94
N CYS A 74 -4.42 -1.14 -9.49
CA CYS A 74 -4.20 0.23 -9.06
C CYS A 74 -4.89 1.19 -10.02
N PHE A 75 -5.93 1.88 -9.54
CA PHE A 75 -6.61 2.94 -10.25
C PHE A 75 -6.18 4.28 -9.66
N MET A 76 -5.51 5.11 -10.46
CA MET A 76 -5.03 6.42 -10.03
C MET A 76 -5.78 7.52 -10.77
N MET A 77 -6.46 8.38 -10.01
CA MET A 77 -7.10 9.59 -10.51
C MET A 77 -6.82 10.70 -9.52
N LEU A 78 -5.79 11.50 -9.76
CA LEU A 78 -5.33 12.51 -8.81
C LEU A 78 -6.48 13.42 -8.32
N PRO A 79 -6.66 13.62 -7.00
CA PRO A 79 -5.78 13.24 -5.89
C PRO A 79 -6.25 11.95 -5.19
N ARG A 80 -6.80 10.97 -5.90
CA ARG A 80 -7.33 9.71 -5.35
C ARG A 80 -6.63 8.51 -5.96
N MET A 81 -6.52 7.46 -5.17
CA MET A 81 -6.03 6.16 -5.60
C MET A 81 -6.93 5.08 -5.02
N LEU A 82 -7.21 4.06 -5.81
CA LEU A 82 -7.88 2.85 -5.39
C LEU A 82 -7.01 1.64 -5.73
N LEU A 83 -6.64 0.86 -4.72
CA LEU A 83 -6.16 -0.50 -4.91
C LEU A 83 -7.33 -1.45 -4.68
N PHE A 84 -7.63 -2.33 -5.62
CA PHE A 84 -8.72 -3.28 -5.49
C PHE A 84 -8.34 -4.66 -6.04
N GLY A 85 -8.61 -5.71 -5.27
CA GLY A 85 -8.35 -7.08 -5.67
C GLY A 85 -8.54 -8.04 -4.51
N GLU A 86 -7.56 -8.91 -4.31
CA GLU A 86 -7.66 -10.04 -3.40
C GLU A 86 -6.35 -10.31 -2.66
N TRP A 87 -6.51 -10.94 -1.50
CA TRP A 87 -5.42 -11.50 -0.69
C TRP A 87 -5.72 -12.97 -0.47
N LYS A 88 -4.70 -13.82 -0.59
CA LYS A 88 -4.83 -15.27 -0.53
C LYS A 88 -3.83 -15.89 0.42
N LYS A 89 -4.26 -16.98 1.04
CA LYS A 89 -3.40 -17.89 1.80
C LYS A 89 -3.97 -19.30 1.70
N GLY A 90 -3.28 -20.17 0.98
CA GLY A 90 -3.84 -21.49 0.62
C GLY A 90 -5.13 -21.31 -0.18
N ASP A 91 -6.18 -22.02 0.23
CA ASP A 91 -7.50 -21.95 -0.42
C ASP A 91 -8.35 -20.76 0.06
N THR A 92 -7.89 -20.04 1.09
CA THR A 92 -8.61 -18.89 1.63
C THR A 92 -8.35 -17.67 0.76
N VAL A 93 -9.42 -17.10 0.21
CA VAL A 93 -9.41 -15.87 -0.60
C VAL A 93 -10.27 -14.83 0.07
N HIS A 94 -9.75 -13.61 0.18
CA HIS A 94 -10.44 -12.47 0.75
C HIS A 94 -10.31 -11.24 -0.16
N GLU A 95 -11.23 -10.29 -0.03
CA GLU A 95 -11.18 -9.03 -0.78
C GLU A 95 -10.13 -8.08 -0.19
N PHE A 96 -9.32 -7.47 -1.06
CA PHE A 96 -8.37 -6.42 -0.73
C PHE A 96 -8.83 -5.10 -1.37
N CYS A 97 -9.01 -4.06 -0.56
CA CYS A 97 -9.41 -2.75 -1.05
C CYS A 97 -8.71 -1.65 -0.23
N VAL A 98 -8.08 -0.68 -0.91
CA VAL A 98 -7.44 0.50 -0.32
C VAL A 98 -7.86 1.73 -1.09
N HIS A 99 -8.57 2.65 -0.45
CA HIS A 99 -8.88 3.94 -1.06
C HIS A 99 -7.98 5.02 -0.48
N ALA A 100 -6.91 5.44 -1.13
CA ALA A 100 -6.04 6.49 -0.61
C ALA A 100 -6.37 7.88 -1.20
N ASN A 101 -6.13 8.92 -0.40
CA ASN A 101 -5.96 10.28 -0.93
C ASN A 101 -4.46 10.49 -1.19
N VAL A 102 -4.14 11.03 -2.36
CA VAL A 102 -2.80 11.41 -2.78
C VAL A 102 -2.43 12.71 -2.10
N LYS A 103 -1.49 12.64 -1.15
CA LYS A 103 -0.74 13.81 -0.68
C LYS A 103 0.67 13.66 -1.22
N GLU A 104 1.05 14.40 -2.27
CA GLU A 104 2.43 14.41 -2.73
C GLU A 104 3.33 14.95 -1.61
N ARG A 105 4.11 14.07 -0.99
CA ARG A 105 5.26 14.53 -0.19
C ARG A 105 6.44 14.67 -1.15
N VAL A 106 6.70 15.90 -1.59
CA VAL A 106 7.97 16.24 -2.22
C VAL A 106 9.04 16.00 -1.16
N SER A 107 9.76 14.87 -1.24
CA SER A 107 11.02 14.73 -0.52
C SER A 107 11.95 15.77 -1.11
N ARG A 108 12.15 16.90 -0.43
CA ARG A 108 13.30 17.77 -0.69
C ARG A 108 14.53 16.87 -0.55
N VAL A 109 15.08 16.44 -1.69
CA VAL A 109 16.50 16.13 -1.73
C VAL A 109 17.14 17.48 -1.41
N LEU A 110 17.63 17.62 -0.18
CA LEU A 110 18.59 18.67 0.13
C LEU A 110 19.77 18.39 -0.80
N SER A 111 19.79 19.03 -1.96
CA SER A 111 21.01 19.21 -2.72
C SER A 111 21.97 19.88 -1.77
N MET A 112 22.95 19.12 -1.28
CA MET A 112 24.14 19.67 -0.65
C MET A 112 24.82 20.52 -1.72
N VAL A 113 24.46 21.80 -1.77
CA VAL A 113 25.29 22.81 -2.41
C VAL A 113 26.49 22.94 -1.49
N PRO A 114 27.71 22.55 -1.90
CA PRO A 114 28.87 22.86 -1.10
C PRO A 114 28.95 24.39 -0.99
N PRO A 115 29.32 24.95 0.18
CA PRO A 115 29.54 26.39 0.28
C PRO A 115 30.54 26.80 -0.79
N ALA A 116 30.21 27.87 -1.52
CA ALA A 116 31.09 28.46 -2.50
C ALA A 116 32.45 28.77 -1.84
N ALA A 117 33.52 28.50 -2.60
CA ALA A 117 34.91 28.64 -2.21
C ALA A 117 35.26 30.03 -1.65
#